data_AF-A0A7K3NJA6-F1
#
_entry.id   AF-A0A7K3NJA6-F1
#
_cell.length_a   1.000
_cell.length_b   1.000
_cell.length_c   1.000
_cell.angle_alpha   90.00
_cell.angle_beta   90.00
_cell.angle_gamma   90.00
#
_symmetry.space_group_name_H-M   'P 1'
#
loop_
_entity.id
_entity.type
_entity.pdbx_description
1 polymer ?
#
loop_
_entity_poly.entity_id
_entity_poly.type
_entity_poly.pdbx_seq_one_letter_code
_entity_poly.pdbx_strand_id
1 'polypeptide(L)'
;MGDGTPQSCTSQAVVEAVAQGGVMVFDCGPAPVTIVLSQTAKIFNDTGPRIVIDGGGKVTLSGGGVRRILYMNTCDQAQVWTTPHCDDQDHPRLTVQNLTFVDGDATGEEDGGGAIFARGGRLKIVNCRFFRNACAATGPDVGGAAVRAFDQSQDLPLYVTGSTFGGRAGYGNTGSNGGGISSIGVSWTVRNSLFTHNRAVGYGANPARPGTPGGGSGGAIYNDGNTFTLDLCGTRIEDNAAREGGGAIFFVSNDLTGTLRIEDSVLRKNPSEGFETAGYPGIFYLGSGPPVVVNSVIE
;
A
#
# COMPACT_ATOMS: atom_id res chain seq x y z
N MET A 1 11.27 13.87 -17.54
CA MET A 1 10.43 13.14 -18.50
C MET A 1 9.46 14.11 -19.12
N GLY A 2 9.30 14.09 -20.43
CA GLY A 2 8.51 15.08 -21.16
C GLY A 2 9.33 16.30 -21.61
N ASP A 3 8.71 17.16 -22.41
CA ASP A 3 9.30 18.34 -23.06
C ASP A 3 8.54 19.65 -22.75
N GLY A 4 7.70 19.63 -21.71
CA GLY A 4 6.83 20.75 -21.35
C GLY A 4 5.43 20.67 -21.97
N THR A 5 5.13 19.63 -22.77
CA THR A 5 3.81 19.39 -23.32
C THR A 5 3.12 18.16 -22.70
N PRO A 6 1.79 18.16 -22.53
CA PRO A 6 1.07 16.97 -22.04
C PRO A 6 1.28 15.73 -22.90
N GLN A 7 1.43 15.90 -24.22
CA GLN A 7 1.56 14.82 -25.20
C GLN A 7 2.89 14.07 -25.08
N SER A 8 3.94 14.74 -24.57
CA SER A 8 5.26 14.13 -24.37
C SER A 8 5.29 13.14 -23.20
N CYS A 9 4.35 13.24 -22.26
CA CYS A 9 4.24 12.35 -21.11
C CYS A 9 3.38 11.12 -21.44
N THR A 10 3.94 10.20 -22.22
CA THR A 10 3.27 8.98 -22.65
C THR A 10 3.45 7.84 -21.66
N SER A 11 2.60 6.81 -21.76
CA SER A 11 2.80 5.55 -21.02
C SER A 11 4.17 4.95 -21.29
N GLN A 12 4.62 4.95 -22.55
CA GLN A 12 5.90 4.37 -22.94
C GLN A 12 7.05 5.09 -22.24
N ALA A 13 7.04 6.43 -22.24
CA ALA A 13 8.06 7.22 -21.57
C ALA A 13 8.12 6.92 -20.05
N VAL A 14 6.96 6.74 -19.39
CA VAL A 14 6.92 6.34 -17.99
C VAL A 14 7.56 4.98 -17.78
N VAL A 15 7.17 3.96 -18.56
CA VAL A 15 7.67 2.59 -18.42
C VAL A 15 9.18 2.53 -18.65
N GLU A 16 9.68 3.20 -19.69
CA GLU A 16 11.10 3.25 -20.02
C GLU A 16 11.92 3.94 -18.93
N ALA A 17 11.46 5.08 -18.42
CA ALA A 17 12.18 5.80 -17.39
C ALA A 17 12.16 5.07 -16.04
N VAL A 18 11.05 4.43 -15.66
CA VAL A 18 10.99 3.56 -14.47
C VAL A 18 11.98 2.41 -14.60
N ALA A 19 12.03 1.78 -15.79
CA ALA A 19 12.96 0.69 -16.06
C ALA A 19 14.42 1.16 -16.04
N GLN A 20 14.70 2.42 -16.41
CA GLN A 20 16.04 3.01 -16.35
C GLN A 20 16.49 3.38 -14.92
N GLY A 21 15.55 3.61 -14.01
CA GLY A 21 15.81 4.02 -12.63
C GLY A 21 16.27 5.49 -12.50
N GLY A 22 16.97 5.81 -11.41
CA GLY A 22 17.42 7.16 -11.12
C GLY A 22 16.32 8.13 -10.66
N VAL A 23 16.52 9.43 -10.88
CA VAL A 23 15.56 10.48 -10.47
C VAL A 23 14.74 10.92 -11.67
N MET A 24 13.44 10.66 -11.61
CA MET A 24 12.47 11.00 -12.63
C MET A 24 11.58 12.14 -12.14
N VAL A 25 11.67 13.28 -12.80
CA VAL A 25 10.76 14.43 -12.62
C VAL A 25 9.96 14.62 -13.90
N PHE A 26 8.65 14.80 -13.77
CA PHE A 26 7.76 15.02 -14.92
C PHE A 26 7.71 16.48 -15.35
N ASP A 27 7.76 16.69 -16.66
CA ASP A 27 7.58 17.97 -17.35
C ASP A 27 6.51 17.83 -18.45
N CYS A 28 5.26 17.66 -18.01
CA CYS A 28 4.09 17.48 -18.87
C CYS A 28 3.35 18.78 -19.15
N GLY A 29 3.98 19.92 -18.89
CA GLY A 29 3.35 21.24 -18.95
C GLY A 29 2.64 21.66 -17.66
N PRO A 30 1.97 22.83 -17.68
CA PRO A 30 1.50 23.49 -16.46
C PRO A 30 0.25 22.87 -15.84
N ALA A 31 -0.59 22.21 -16.64
CA ALA A 31 -1.86 21.63 -16.21
C ALA A 31 -1.68 20.19 -15.68
N PRO A 32 -2.55 19.72 -14.77
CA PRO A 32 -2.56 18.32 -14.37
C PRO A 32 -2.81 17.38 -15.56
N VAL A 33 -2.12 16.23 -15.57
CA VAL A 33 -2.24 15.21 -16.61
C VAL A 33 -2.53 13.84 -16.01
N THR A 34 -3.31 13.03 -16.73
CA THR A 34 -3.50 11.61 -16.43
C THR A 34 -2.84 10.78 -17.52
N ILE A 35 -1.93 9.91 -17.12
CA ILE A 35 -1.21 8.99 -17.99
C ILE A 35 -1.76 7.60 -17.70
N VAL A 36 -2.60 7.09 -18.61
CA VAL A 36 -3.08 5.72 -18.55
C VAL A 36 -1.98 4.82 -19.08
N LEU A 37 -1.48 3.92 -18.23
CA LEU A 37 -0.41 3.02 -18.60
C LEU A 37 -0.94 1.89 -19.48
N SER A 38 -0.24 1.57 -20.58
CA SER A 38 -0.49 0.38 -21.39
C SER A 38 0.20 -0.86 -20.82
N GLN A 39 1.21 -0.68 -19.97
CA GLN A 39 2.02 -1.73 -19.34
C GLN A 39 2.36 -1.34 -17.90
N THR A 40 2.46 -2.32 -17.01
CA THR A 40 2.97 -2.12 -15.64
C THR A 40 4.39 -1.58 -15.70
N ALA A 41 4.66 -0.46 -15.01
CA ALA A 41 6.01 0.07 -14.91
C ALA A 41 6.80 -0.75 -13.88
N LYS A 42 7.93 -1.32 -14.28
CA LYS A 42 8.71 -2.24 -13.44
C LYS A 42 10.09 -1.67 -13.14
N ILE A 43 10.46 -1.71 -11.86
CA ILE A 43 11.82 -1.39 -11.40
C ILE A 43 12.72 -2.59 -11.69
N PHE A 44 13.91 -2.34 -12.21
CA PHE A 44 14.99 -3.32 -12.30
C PHE A 44 15.95 -3.13 -11.13
N ASN A 45 16.32 -4.22 -10.46
CA ASN A 45 17.01 -4.16 -9.17
C ASN A 45 18.46 -3.66 -9.30
N ASP A 46 19.04 -3.72 -10.49
CA ASP A 46 20.40 -3.25 -10.83
C ASP A 46 20.46 -1.77 -11.26
N THR A 47 19.34 -1.05 -11.24
CA THR A 47 19.26 0.39 -11.62
C THR A 47 19.32 1.36 -10.44
N GLY A 48 19.60 0.81 -9.25
CA GLY A 48 19.71 1.52 -7.98
C GLY A 48 21.07 2.16 -7.70
N PRO A 49 21.32 2.60 -6.45
CA PRO A 49 20.50 2.31 -5.28
C PRO A 49 19.28 3.23 -5.12
N ARG A 50 19.34 4.49 -5.61
CA ARG A 50 18.29 5.50 -5.37
C ARG A 50 17.43 5.72 -6.60
N ILE A 51 16.13 5.48 -6.46
CA ILE A 51 15.12 5.73 -7.49
C ILE A 51 14.05 6.67 -6.93
N VAL A 52 13.75 7.75 -7.65
CA VAL A 52 12.72 8.72 -7.26
C VAL A 52 11.79 8.98 -8.42
N ILE A 53 10.49 8.86 -8.19
CA ILE A 53 9.46 9.24 -9.16
C ILE A 53 8.68 10.41 -8.56
N ASP A 54 8.88 11.61 -9.11
CA ASP A 54 8.24 12.85 -8.64
C ASP A 54 7.27 13.41 -9.68
N GLY A 55 5.98 13.32 -9.37
CA GLY A 55 4.90 13.82 -10.22
C GLY A 55 4.65 15.33 -10.13
N GLY A 56 5.38 16.06 -9.29
CA GLY A 56 5.24 17.51 -9.13
C GLY A 56 3.84 17.97 -8.68
N GLY A 57 3.00 17.06 -8.18
CA GLY A 57 1.62 17.32 -7.78
C GLY A 57 0.64 17.42 -8.96
N LYS A 58 1.09 17.16 -10.19
CA LYS A 58 0.30 17.33 -11.42
C LYS A 58 0.04 16.03 -12.17
N VAL A 59 0.81 14.99 -11.86
CA VAL A 59 0.74 13.72 -12.61
C VAL A 59 -0.12 12.70 -11.87
N THR A 60 -1.06 12.15 -12.64
CA THR A 60 -1.82 10.96 -12.27
C THR A 60 -1.36 9.80 -13.14
N LEU A 61 -0.93 8.71 -12.52
CA LEU A 61 -0.67 7.43 -13.19
C LEU A 61 -1.90 6.55 -13.00
N SER A 62 -2.42 6.02 -14.11
CA SER A 62 -3.60 5.16 -14.09
C SER A 62 -3.30 3.76 -14.62
N GLY A 63 -3.77 2.73 -13.91
CA GLY A 63 -3.77 1.35 -14.41
C GLY A 63 -4.88 1.08 -15.42
N GLY A 64 -5.82 2.01 -15.60
CA GLY A 64 -6.97 1.84 -16.49
C GLY A 64 -7.96 0.75 -16.06
N GLY A 65 -7.92 0.34 -14.78
CA GLY A 65 -8.78 -0.69 -14.20
C GLY A 65 -8.46 -2.11 -14.63
N VAL A 66 -7.26 -2.35 -15.18
CA VAL A 66 -6.90 -3.66 -15.75
C VAL A 66 -5.47 -4.11 -15.47
N ARG A 67 -4.65 -3.29 -14.79
CA ARG A 67 -3.25 -3.65 -14.47
C ARG A 67 -2.71 -2.91 -13.26
N ARG A 68 -1.67 -3.50 -12.67
CA ARG A 68 -0.80 -2.85 -11.70
C ARG A 68 -0.09 -1.64 -12.29
N ILE A 69 0.11 -0.58 -11.50
CA ILE A 69 0.81 0.63 -11.97
C ILE A 69 2.33 0.47 -11.83
N LEU A 70 2.82 0.16 -10.63
CA LEU A 70 4.25 0.08 -10.30
C LEU A 70 4.59 -1.25 -9.63
N TYR A 71 5.69 -1.86 -10.06
CA TYR A 71 6.16 -3.14 -9.55
C TYR A 71 7.64 -3.08 -9.20
N MET A 72 7.98 -3.47 -7.98
CA MET A 72 9.34 -3.62 -7.48
C MET A 72 9.43 -4.95 -6.75
N ASN A 73 10.29 -5.86 -7.21
CA ASN A 73 10.46 -7.18 -6.59
C ASN A 73 11.90 -7.68 -6.77
N THR A 74 12.66 -7.68 -5.69
CA THR A 74 14.02 -8.24 -5.65
C THR A 74 14.07 -9.75 -5.84
N CYS A 75 12.95 -10.45 -5.59
CA CYS A 75 12.81 -11.89 -5.77
C CYS A 75 12.36 -12.30 -7.17
N ASP A 76 12.00 -11.35 -8.04
CA ASP A 76 11.68 -11.65 -9.43
C ASP A 76 12.94 -11.63 -10.29
N GLN A 77 13.31 -12.79 -10.83
CA GLN A 77 14.48 -12.93 -11.71
C GLN A 77 14.37 -12.06 -12.96
N ALA A 78 13.15 -11.79 -13.46
CA ALA A 78 12.94 -10.91 -14.60
C ALA A 78 13.35 -9.45 -14.31
N GLN A 79 13.40 -9.08 -13.03
CA GLN A 79 13.85 -7.76 -12.57
C GLN A 79 15.34 -7.74 -12.19
N VAL A 80 16.07 -8.80 -12.53
CA VAL A 80 17.51 -9.02 -12.26
C VAL A 80 17.78 -9.27 -10.78
N TRP A 81 18.40 -10.42 -10.46
CA TRP A 81 18.93 -10.67 -9.12
C TRP A 81 20.31 -10.04 -8.98
N THR A 82 20.49 -9.18 -7.98
CA THR A 82 21.77 -8.52 -7.68
C THR A 82 22.55 -9.23 -6.56
N THR A 83 21.90 -10.12 -5.81
CA THR A 83 22.51 -10.90 -4.72
C THR A 83 21.96 -12.35 -4.71
N PRO A 84 22.58 -13.29 -3.97
CA PRO A 84 22.06 -14.65 -3.80
C PRO A 84 20.80 -14.76 -2.93
N HIS A 85 20.46 -13.73 -2.16
CA HIS A 85 19.31 -13.69 -1.24
C HIS A 85 18.41 -12.51 -1.60
N CYS A 86 17.20 -12.78 -2.06
CA CYS A 86 16.31 -11.75 -2.56
C CYS A 86 15.46 -11.07 -1.48
N ASP A 87 15.29 -11.74 -0.36
CA ASP A 87 14.40 -11.43 0.76
C ASP A 87 14.96 -10.41 1.76
N ASP A 88 16.23 -9.99 1.62
CA ASP A 88 16.80 -8.86 2.36
C ASP A 88 17.89 -8.15 1.53
N GLN A 89 17.46 -7.41 0.50
CA GLN A 89 18.36 -6.59 -0.31
C GLN A 89 18.21 -5.11 0.04
N ASP A 90 19.32 -4.39 0.24
CA ASP A 90 19.31 -2.98 0.63
C ASP A 90 18.74 -2.03 -0.44
N HIS A 91 18.75 -2.47 -1.70
CA HIS A 91 18.32 -1.75 -2.89
C HIS A 91 17.47 -2.68 -3.79
N PRO A 92 16.62 -2.13 -4.67
CA PRO A 92 16.39 -0.71 -4.97
C PRO A 92 15.71 0.08 -3.82
N ARG A 93 16.04 1.37 -3.69
CA ARG A 93 15.40 2.30 -2.76
C ARG A 93 14.52 3.28 -3.53
N LEU A 94 13.25 2.94 -3.61
CA LEU A 94 12.22 3.67 -4.35
C LEU A 94 11.53 4.70 -3.46
N THR A 95 11.50 5.95 -3.93
CA THR A 95 10.61 7.00 -3.41
C THR A 95 9.61 7.40 -4.47
N VAL A 96 8.33 7.27 -4.18
CA VAL A 96 7.26 7.89 -4.98
C VAL A 96 6.78 9.16 -4.25
N GLN A 97 6.72 10.27 -4.97
CA GLN A 97 6.30 11.53 -4.37
C GLN A 97 5.45 12.41 -5.29
N ASN A 98 4.54 13.16 -4.67
CA ASN A 98 3.66 14.13 -5.33
C ASN A 98 2.90 13.54 -6.55
N LEU A 99 2.47 12.28 -6.45
CA LEU A 99 1.79 11.53 -7.49
C LEU A 99 0.37 11.18 -7.08
N THR A 100 -0.51 11.00 -8.08
CA THR A 100 -1.79 10.32 -7.89
C THR A 100 -1.76 8.98 -8.62
N PHE A 101 -2.15 7.91 -7.95
CA PHE A 101 -2.30 6.56 -8.48
C PHE A 101 -3.79 6.22 -8.50
N VAL A 102 -4.33 5.94 -9.69
CA VAL A 102 -5.76 5.63 -9.84
C VAL A 102 -6.01 4.38 -10.65
N ASP A 103 -7.08 3.66 -10.33
CA ASP A 103 -7.59 2.56 -11.16
C ASP A 103 -6.49 1.52 -11.47
N GLY A 104 -5.58 1.27 -10.53
CA GLY A 104 -4.65 0.16 -10.57
C GLY A 104 -5.37 -1.13 -10.18
N ASP A 105 -5.17 -2.21 -10.91
CA ASP A 105 -5.89 -3.47 -10.69
C ASP A 105 -4.96 -4.69 -10.74
N ALA A 106 -4.96 -5.48 -9.67
CA ALA A 106 -4.20 -6.71 -9.51
C ALA A 106 -5.11 -7.96 -9.34
N THR A 107 -6.36 -7.93 -9.83
CA THR A 107 -7.36 -9.01 -9.65
C THR A 107 -7.00 -10.35 -10.31
N GLY A 108 -6.02 -10.39 -11.21
CA GLY A 108 -5.46 -11.61 -11.80
C GLY A 108 -4.01 -11.90 -11.41
N GLU A 109 -3.48 -11.15 -10.45
CA GLU A 109 -2.09 -11.23 -10.00
C GLU A 109 -2.02 -11.83 -8.60
N GLU A 110 -0.87 -12.41 -8.25
CA GLU A 110 -0.62 -12.90 -6.89
C GLU A 110 -0.49 -11.72 -5.89
N ASP A 111 -0.80 -11.99 -4.61
CA ASP A 111 -0.60 -11.14 -3.41
C ASP A 111 -1.30 -9.77 -3.32
N GLY A 112 -1.56 -9.09 -4.45
CA GLY A 112 -2.28 -7.82 -4.54
C GLY A 112 -1.43 -6.62 -4.99
N GLY A 113 -1.65 -5.44 -4.40
CA GLY A 113 -0.92 -4.22 -4.76
C GLY A 113 -1.34 -3.62 -6.11
N GLY A 114 -2.61 -3.27 -6.27
CA GLY A 114 -3.16 -2.74 -7.54
C GLY A 114 -2.48 -1.46 -8.01
N ALA A 115 -2.09 -0.55 -7.13
CA ALA A 115 -1.22 0.56 -7.52
C ALA A 115 0.25 0.15 -7.45
N ILE A 116 0.72 -0.28 -6.28
CA ILE A 116 2.14 -0.57 -6.04
C ILE A 116 2.28 -1.94 -5.37
N PHE A 117 3.12 -2.79 -5.96
CA PHE A 117 3.67 -3.96 -5.30
C PHE A 117 5.16 -3.75 -5.03
N ALA A 118 5.58 -3.96 -3.78
CA ALA A 118 6.96 -3.79 -3.34
C ALA A 118 7.41 -4.99 -2.50
N ARG A 119 8.42 -5.72 -2.99
CA ARG A 119 9.11 -6.78 -2.26
C ARG A 119 10.62 -6.56 -2.35
N GLY A 120 11.29 -6.63 -1.20
CA GLY A 120 12.70 -6.29 -1.12
C GLY A 120 12.97 -4.80 -1.13
N GLY A 121 14.25 -4.43 -1.05
CA GLY A 121 14.68 -3.05 -1.16
C GLY A 121 14.05 -2.17 -0.09
N ARG A 122 13.73 -0.94 -0.47
CA ARG A 122 13.06 0.05 0.39
C ARG A 122 12.03 0.83 -0.41
N LEU A 123 10.81 0.97 0.09
CA LEU A 123 9.80 1.89 -0.44
C LEU A 123 9.58 3.08 0.51
N LYS A 124 9.38 4.27 -0.06
CA LYS A 124 8.92 5.47 0.64
C LYS A 124 7.85 6.19 -0.17
N ILE A 125 6.79 6.64 0.49
CA ILE A 125 5.62 7.28 -0.13
C ILE A 125 5.41 8.67 0.49
N VAL A 126 5.45 9.72 -0.32
CA VAL A 126 5.37 11.11 0.16
C VAL A 126 4.37 11.93 -0.64
N ASN A 127 3.36 12.51 0.02
CA ASN A 127 2.37 13.38 -0.62
C ASN A 127 1.68 12.72 -1.85
N CYS A 128 1.38 11.42 -1.74
CA CYS A 128 0.74 10.65 -2.79
C CYS A 128 -0.75 10.44 -2.52
N ARG A 129 -1.50 10.13 -3.58
CA ARG A 129 -2.94 9.86 -3.54
C ARG A 129 -3.23 8.54 -4.22
N PHE A 130 -4.05 7.68 -3.62
CA PHE A 130 -4.38 6.34 -4.14
C PHE A 130 -5.89 6.14 -4.18
N PHE A 131 -6.48 6.10 -5.38
CA PHE A 131 -7.92 6.05 -5.56
C PHE A 131 -8.38 4.88 -6.43
N ARG A 132 -9.47 4.22 -6.03
CA ARG A 132 -10.11 3.15 -6.82
C ARG A 132 -9.16 2.05 -7.30
N ASN A 133 -8.11 1.77 -6.53
CA ASN A 133 -7.25 0.64 -6.82
C ASN A 133 -7.87 -0.65 -6.27
N ALA A 134 -7.60 -1.75 -6.95
CA ALA A 134 -8.18 -3.05 -6.69
C ALA A 134 -7.12 -4.15 -6.62
N CYS A 135 -7.35 -5.15 -5.79
CA CYS A 135 -6.73 -6.47 -5.91
C CYS A 135 -7.81 -7.55 -5.82
N ALA A 136 -7.42 -8.83 -5.90
CA ALA A 136 -8.36 -9.93 -5.87
C ALA A 136 -9.33 -9.81 -4.68
N ALA A 137 -10.61 -10.13 -4.91
CA ALA A 137 -11.68 -9.96 -3.93
C ALA A 137 -11.64 -11.00 -2.80
N THR A 138 -10.84 -12.06 -2.93
CA THR A 138 -10.72 -13.15 -1.96
C THR A 138 -9.28 -13.63 -1.85
N GLY A 139 -8.98 -14.32 -0.74
CA GLY A 139 -7.67 -14.91 -0.46
C GLY A 139 -7.12 -14.43 0.89
N PRO A 140 -6.62 -15.34 1.74
CA PRO A 140 -6.20 -15.02 3.12
C PRO A 140 -5.10 -13.94 3.19
N ASP A 141 -4.05 -14.10 2.40
CA ASP A 141 -2.87 -13.22 2.39
C ASP A 141 -2.80 -12.28 1.18
N VAL A 142 -3.92 -12.17 0.45
CA VAL A 142 -4.04 -11.25 -0.68
C VAL A 142 -4.59 -9.91 -0.17
N GLY A 143 -3.95 -8.80 -0.50
CA GLY A 143 -4.44 -7.51 -0.05
C GLY A 143 -3.68 -6.31 -0.56
N GLY A 144 -3.90 -5.17 0.07
CA GLY A 144 -3.18 -3.94 -0.25
C GLY A 144 -3.62 -3.43 -1.61
N ALA A 145 -4.91 -3.18 -1.79
CA ALA A 145 -5.44 -2.84 -3.10
C ALA A 145 -4.76 -1.58 -3.67
N ALA A 146 -4.39 -0.60 -2.83
CA ALA A 146 -3.42 0.39 -3.24
C ALA A 146 -1.97 -0.11 -3.17
N VAL A 147 -1.47 -0.48 -1.98
CA VAL A 147 -0.06 -0.84 -1.80
C VAL A 147 0.10 -2.16 -1.06
N ARG A 148 0.90 -3.07 -1.62
CA ARG A 148 1.31 -4.34 -1.01
C ARG A 148 2.82 -4.34 -0.77
N ALA A 149 3.24 -4.67 0.45
CA ALA A 149 4.65 -4.70 0.83
C ALA A 149 5.12 -6.03 1.47
N PHE A 150 6.38 -6.39 1.19
CA PHE A 150 7.12 -7.53 1.74
C PHE A 150 8.61 -7.18 1.89
N ASP A 151 9.32 -7.93 2.73
CA ASP A 151 10.79 -8.07 2.71
C ASP A 151 11.54 -6.73 2.68
N GLN A 152 11.10 -5.76 3.49
CA GLN A 152 11.77 -4.46 3.53
C GLN A 152 13.12 -4.61 4.22
N SER A 153 14.19 -4.12 3.58
CA SER A 153 15.54 -4.44 4.04
C SER A 153 15.79 -4.06 5.49
N GLN A 154 16.46 -4.98 6.21
CA GLN A 154 16.76 -4.92 7.64
C GLN A 154 15.51 -4.76 8.54
N ASP A 155 14.35 -5.19 8.07
CA ASP A 155 13.04 -5.04 8.71
C ASP A 155 12.68 -3.59 9.07
N LEU A 156 13.38 -2.62 8.47
CA LEU A 156 13.17 -1.20 8.72
C LEU A 156 11.78 -0.79 8.23
N PRO A 157 11.13 0.22 8.83
CA PRO A 157 9.76 0.57 8.48
C PRO A 157 9.65 1.23 7.10
N LEU A 158 8.57 0.94 6.38
CA LEU A 158 8.15 1.69 5.20
C LEU A 158 7.51 3.01 5.66
N TYR A 159 7.97 4.13 5.12
CA TYR A 159 7.49 5.47 5.50
C TYR A 159 6.42 5.99 4.55
N VAL A 160 5.27 6.38 5.12
CA VAL A 160 4.17 7.05 4.42
C VAL A 160 3.94 8.40 5.09
N THR A 161 4.02 9.50 4.32
CA THR A 161 3.79 10.84 4.88
C THR A 161 2.91 11.68 3.97
N GLY A 162 1.95 12.40 4.55
CA GLY A 162 1.13 13.37 3.81
C GLY A 162 0.26 12.76 2.72
N SER A 163 -0.07 11.46 2.81
CA SER A 163 -0.67 10.71 1.70
C SER A 163 -2.14 10.39 1.96
N THR A 164 -2.90 10.13 0.89
CA THR A 164 -4.32 9.81 0.96
C THR A 164 -4.62 8.47 0.27
N PHE A 165 -5.28 7.57 0.97
CA PHE A 165 -5.78 6.29 0.46
C PHE A 165 -7.30 6.32 0.49
N GLY A 166 -7.92 6.40 -0.68
CA GLY A 166 -9.32 6.75 -0.83
C GLY A 166 -9.53 8.26 -0.77
N GLY A 167 -10.50 8.79 -0.03
CA GLY A 167 -10.61 10.26 0.15
C GLY A 167 -12.05 10.76 0.27
N ARG A 168 -12.98 10.04 -0.36
CA ARG A 168 -14.43 10.19 -0.23
C ARG A 168 -15.13 8.98 -0.84
N ALA A 169 -16.45 8.90 -0.67
CA ALA A 169 -17.27 7.91 -1.36
C ALA A 169 -16.97 7.88 -2.87
N GLY A 170 -16.81 6.68 -3.44
CA GLY A 170 -16.44 6.47 -4.84
C GLY A 170 -14.94 6.56 -5.15
N TYR A 171 -14.08 6.89 -4.18
CA TYR A 171 -12.62 6.93 -4.35
C TYR A 171 -11.88 5.81 -3.60
N GLY A 172 -12.61 5.04 -2.78
CA GLY A 172 -12.06 3.94 -1.99
C GLY A 172 -11.33 2.88 -2.80
N ASN A 173 -10.29 2.31 -2.20
CA ASN A 173 -9.60 1.14 -2.74
C ASN A 173 -10.26 -0.15 -2.18
N THR A 174 -10.26 -1.24 -2.94
CA THR A 174 -10.99 -2.47 -2.59
C THR A 174 -10.17 -3.72 -2.84
N GLY A 175 -10.04 -4.59 -1.85
CA GLY A 175 -9.31 -5.86 -1.98
C GLY A 175 -9.85 -6.93 -1.05
N SER A 176 -9.33 -8.14 -1.15
CA SER A 176 -9.64 -9.23 -0.21
C SER A 176 -9.39 -8.80 1.23
N ASN A 177 -8.18 -8.26 1.47
CA ASN A 177 -7.77 -7.60 2.70
C ASN A 177 -7.12 -6.26 2.38
N GLY A 178 -6.97 -5.37 3.38
CA GLY A 178 -6.12 -4.19 3.25
C GLY A 178 -6.52 -3.30 2.07
N GLY A 179 -7.70 -2.69 2.06
CA GLY A 179 -8.12 -1.86 0.93
C GLY A 179 -7.11 -0.75 0.64
N GLY A 180 -6.64 -0.06 1.68
CA GLY A 180 -5.54 0.91 1.55
C GLY A 180 -4.19 0.21 1.35
N ILE A 181 -3.53 -0.13 2.46
CA ILE A 181 -2.21 -0.76 2.45
C ILE A 181 -2.25 -2.15 3.10
N SER A 182 -1.37 -3.03 2.66
CA SER A 182 -1.10 -4.27 3.39
C SER A 182 0.36 -4.71 3.38
N SER A 183 0.72 -5.52 4.37
CA SER A 183 2.02 -6.20 4.40
C SER A 183 1.98 -7.57 5.08
N ILE A 184 3.02 -8.36 4.78
CA ILE A 184 3.45 -9.51 5.59
C ILE A 184 4.89 -9.23 6.02
N GLY A 185 5.17 -9.26 7.33
CA GLY A 185 6.49 -9.08 7.91
C GLY A 185 7.09 -7.66 7.80
N VAL A 186 6.32 -6.65 7.39
CA VAL A 186 6.84 -5.29 7.18
C VAL A 186 6.27 -4.31 8.19
N SER A 187 7.18 -3.57 8.84
CA SER A 187 6.85 -2.43 9.69
C SER A 187 6.43 -1.20 8.88
N TRP A 188 5.54 -0.37 9.44
CA TRP A 188 5.07 0.87 8.82
C TRP A 188 5.16 2.07 9.77
N THR A 189 5.65 3.19 9.25
CA THR A 189 5.53 4.50 9.90
C THR A 189 4.66 5.40 9.02
N VAL A 190 3.45 5.67 9.49
CA VAL A 190 2.46 6.49 8.78
C VAL A 190 2.28 7.82 9.51
N ARG A 191 2.41 8.92 8.79
CA ARG A 191 2.39 10.28 9.34
C ARG A 191 1.47 11.19 8.52
N ASN A 192 0.66 12.01 9.18
CA ASN A 192 -0.12 13.08 8.54
C ASN A 192 -0.92 12.62 7.32
N SER A 193 -1.53 11.43 7.39
CA SER A 193 -2.14 10.77 6.24
C SER A 193 -3.64 10.53 6.46
N LEU A 194 -4.37 10.26 5.37
CA LEU A 194 -5.80 9.99 5.38
C LEU A 194 -6.07 8.62 4.76
N PHE A 195 -6.80 7.77 5.45
CA PHE A 195 -7.35 6.52 4.93
C PHE A 195 -8.87 6.58 5.05
N THR A 196 -9.58 6.59 3.92
CA THR A 196 -11.04 6.66 4.00
C THR A 196 -11.76 6.00 2.85
N HIS A 197 -12.91 5.40 3.14
CA HIS A 197 -13.76 4.67 2.18
C HIS A 197 -13.10 3.43 1.56
N ASN A 198 -12.00 2.92 2.13
CA ASN A 198 -11.38 1.68 1.69
C ASN A 198 -12.18 0.47 2.20
N ARG A 199 -12.15 -0.64 1.45
CA ARG A 199 -12.94 -1.84 1.76
C ARG A 199 -12.12 -3.11 1.66
N ALA A 200 -12.21 -3.95 2.69
CA ALA A 200 -11.83 -5.36 2.65
C ALA A 200 -13.10 -6.20 2.43
N VAL A 201 -13.20 -6.87 1.28
CA VAL A 201 -14.43 -7.55 0.81
C VAL A 201 -14.34 -9.08 0.85
N GLY A 202 -13.16 -9.62 1.15
CA GLY A 202 -12.95 -11.06 1.32
C GLY A 202 -13.81 -11.65 2.44
N TYR A 203 -13.83 -12.97 2.53
CA TYR A 203 -14.65 -13.67 3.52
C TYR A 203 -14.01 -15.00 3.90
N GLY A 204 -13.98 -15.28 5.20
CA GLY A 204 -13.33 -16.48 5.71
C GLY A 204 -12.15 -16.25 6.63
N ALA A 205 -11.76 -14.99 6.87
CA ALA A 205 -10.61 -14.62 7.69
C ALA A 205 -9.26 -15.15 7.18
N ASN A 206 -8.21 -14.96 7.98
CA ASN A 206 -6.88 -15.50 7.77
C ASN A 206 -6.37 -16.17 9.07
N PRO A 207 -6.06 -17.48 9.09
CA PRO A 207 -6.22 -18.46 8.00
C PRO A 207 -7.68 -18.63 7.57
N ALA A 208 -7.88 -19.08 6.33
CA ALA A 208 -9.22 -19.27 5.79
C ALA A 208 -10.01 -20.34 6.59
N ARG A 209 -11.21 -19.99 7.04
CA ARG A 209 -12.15 -20.93 7.67
C ARG A 209 -12.54 -22.04 6.66
N PRO A 210 -12.85 -23.26 7.13
CA PRO A 210 -13.27 -24.35 6.25
C PRO A 210 -14.41 -23.93 5.32
N GLY A 211 -14.26 -24.19 4.02
CA GLY A 211 -15.27 -23.90 2.99
C GLY A 211 -15.38 -22.42 2.57
N THR A 212 -14.44 -21.57 2.98
CA THR A 212 -14.40 -20.14 2.59
C THR A 212 -13.13 -19.83 1.78
N PRO A 213 -13.16 -18.81 0.90
CA PRO A 213 -12.00 -18.47 0.08
C PRO A 213 -10.94 -17.64 0.84
N GLY A 214 -11.24 -17.18 2.06
CA GLY A 214 -10.33 -16.41 2.92
C GLY A 214 -10.33 -14.91 2.65
N GLY A 215 -9.80 -14.17 3.63
CA GLY A 215 -9.69 -12.71 3.65
C GLY A 215 -10.84 -12.01 4.36
N GLY A 216 -11.01 -10.71 4.09
CA GLY A 216 -12.06 -9.87 4.66
C GLY A 216 -11.60 -8.91 5.74
N SER A 217 -10.29 -8.81 5.99
CA SER A 217 -9.74 -8.08 7.12
C SER A 217 -8.99 -6.80 6.72
N GLY A 218 -8.96 -5.80 7.61
CA GLY A 218 -8.15 -4.60 7.45
C GLY A 218 -8.70 -3.65 6.38
N GLY A 219 -9.84 -3.00 6.61
CA GLY A 219 -10.47 -2.13 5.60
C GLY A 219 -9.51 -1.06 5.07
N ALA A 220 -8.83 -0.33 5.97
CA ALA A 220 -7.75 0.58 5.60
C ALA A 220 -6.36 -0.06 5.61
N ILE A 221 -6.00 -0.77 6.69
CA ILE A 221 -4.65 -1.32 6.91
C ILE A 221 -4.75 -2.79 7.33
N TYR A 222 -4.00 -3.65 6.64
CA TYR A 222 -3.80 -5.06 6.99
C TYR A 222 -2.32 -5.35 7.23
N ASN A 223 -1.94 -5.80 8.42
CA ASN A 223 -0.58 -6.25 8.72
C ASN A 223 -0.59 -7.63 9.37
N ASP A 224 0.25 -8.51 8.84
CA ASP A 224 0.51 -9.86 9.36
C ASP A 224 2.03 -10.10 9.39
N GLY A 225 2.50 -11.09 10.14
CA GLY A 225 3.91 -11.44 10.25
C GLY A 225 4.30 -11.83 11.67
N ASN A 226 5.61 -11.92 11.94
CA ASN A 226 6.14 -12.19 13.28
C ASN A 226 6.43 -10.85 13.98
N THR A 227 7.68 -10.39 13.91
CA THR A 227 8.11 -9.12 14.50
C THR A 227 7.96 -7.96 13.51
N PHE A 228 7.01 -7.06 13.76
CA PHE A 228 6.87 -5.80 13.02
C PHE A 228 6.14 -4.74 13.86
N THR A 229 6.15 -3.50 13.39
CA THR A 229 5.49 -2.38 14.06
C THR A 229 4.55 -1.63 13.13
N LEU A 230 3.43 -1.14 13.67
CA LEU A 230 2.60 -0.12 13.01
C LEU A 230 2.58 1.12 13.88
N ASP A 231 3.14 2.21 13.36
CA ASP A 231 3.20 3.49 14.05
C ASP A 231 2.44 4.56 13.24
N LEU A 232 1.34 5.06 13.82
CA LEU A 232 0.50 6.11 13.27
C LEU A 232 0.67 7.42 14.07
N CYS A 233 0.94 8.53 13.39
CA CYS A 233 0.89 9.85 14.02
C CYS A 233 0.25 10.91 13.11
N GLY A 234 -0.61 11.78 13.65
CA GLY A 234 -1.31 12.81 12.87
C GLY A 234 -2.23 12.24 11.79
N THR A 235 -2.67 10.98 11.92
CA THR A 235 -3.32 10.24 10.83
C THR A 235 -4.82 10.10 11.09
N ARG A 236 -5.62 10.26 10.04
CA ARG A 236 -7.07 10.04 10.09
C ARG A 236 -7.45 8.78 9.33
N ILE A 237 -8.16 7.88 9.97
CA ILE A 237 -8.70 6.67 9.37
C ILE A 237 -10.21 6.68 9.59
N GLU A 238 -11.00 6.92 8.56
CA GLU A 238 -12.45 7.07 8.72
C GLU A 238 -13.26 6.46 7.58
N ASP A 239 -14.46 5.99 7.89
CA ASP A 239 -15.43 5.49 6.90
C ASP A 239 -14.88 4.31 6.06
N ASN A 240 -13.96 3.51 6.60
CA ASN A 240 -13.49 2.26 5.97
C ASN A 240 -14.32 1.07 6.46
N ALA A 241 -14.32 -0.05 5.76
CA ALA A 241 -15.07 -1.24 6.20
C ALA A 241 -14.32 -2.53 5.95
N ALA A 242 -14.46 -3.48 6.88
CA ALA A 242 -13.98 -4.85 6.74
C ALA A 242 -15.13 -5.82 6.97
N ARG A 243 -15.31 -6.76 6.03
CA ARG A 243 -16.34 -7.81 6.12
C ARG A 243 -16.08 -8.81 7.25
N GLU A 244 -14.83 -8.96 7.66
CA GLU A 244 -14.43 -9.75 8.83
C GLU A 244 -13.92 -8.79 9.92
N GLY A 245 -12.60 -8.63 10.06
CA GLY A 245 -12.05 -7.89 11.20
C GLY A 245 -11.24 -6.66 10.86
N GLY A 246 -11.35 -5.65 11.73
CA GLY A 246 -10.52 -4.45 11.66
C GLY A 246 -10.88 -3.54 10.49
N GLY A 247 -12.04 -2.89 10.52
CA GLY A 247 -12.41 -1.91 9.49
C GLY A 247 -11.36 -0.81 9.30
N ALA A 248 -10.70 -0.38 10.38
CA ALA A 248 -9.55 0.51 10.35
C ALA A 248 -8.27 -0.30 10.19
N ILE A 249 -7.97 -1.16 11.17
CA ILE A 249 -6.68 -1.85 11.28
C ILE A 249 -6.93 -3.30 11.62
N PHE A 250 -6.36 -4.21 10.82
CA PHE A 250 -6.13 -5.59 11.20
C PHE A 250 -4.63 -5.80 11.40
N PHE A 251 -4.25 -6.28 12.59
CA PHE A 251 -2.86 -6.46 12.99
C PHE A 251 -2.70 -7.82 13.67
N VAL A 252 -1.88 -8.69 13.08
CA VAL A 252 -1.53 -10.00 13.65
C VAL A 252 -0.02 -10.18 13.65
N SER A 253 0.56 -10.24 14.86
CA SER A 253 1.93 -10.68 15.10
C SER A 253 1.90 -12.11 15.64
N ASN A 254 2.30 -13.07 14.82
CA ASN A 254 2.17 -14.51 15.07
C ASN A 254 2.98 -14.99 16.28
N ASP A 255 4.07 -14.31 16.60
CA ASP A 255 4.92 -14.60 17.78
C ASP A 255 4.69 -13.61 18.94
N LEU A 256 3.68 -12.73 18.83
CA LEU A 256 3.30 -11.72 19.82
C LEU A 256 4.43 -10.74 20.18
N THR A 257 5.33 -10.45 19.24
CA THR A 257 6.42 -9.48 19.43
C THR A 257 6.14 -8.12 18.80
N GLY A 258 5.21 -8.05 17.85
CA GLY A 258 4.87 -6.83 17.13
C GLY A 258 4.03 -5.85 17.95
N THR A 259 4.18 -4.55 17.66
CA THR A 259 3.52 -3.48 18.44
C THR A 259 2.74 -2.50 17.56
N LEU A 260 1.67 -1.95 18.12
CA LEU A 260 0.83 -0.91 17.51
C LEU A 260 0.89 0.36 18.36
N ARG A 261 1.27 1.48 17.74
CA ARG A 261 1.22 2.82 18.33
C ARG A 261 0.34 3.73 17.50
N ILE A 262 -0.57 4.44 18.17
CA ILE A 262 -1.48 5.43 17.60
C ILE A 262 -1.35 6.72 18.41
N GLU A 263 -0.86 7.76 17.76
CA GLU A 263 -0.56 9.05 18.38
C GLU A 263 -1.20 10.20 17.61
N ASP A 264 -1.77 11.18 18.30
CA ASP A 264 -2.36 12.38 17.69
C ASP A 264 -3.28 12.07 16.46
N SER A 265 -4.06 11.00 16.53
CA SER A 265 -4.77 10.41 15.39
C SER A 265 -6.26 10.23 15.68
N VAL A 266 -7.07 10.13 14.62
CA VAL A 266 -8.52 9.92 14.72
C VAL A 266 -8.91 8.72 13.87
N LEU A 267 -9.43 7.69 14.52
CA LEU A 267 -10.02 6.51 13.91
C LEU A 267 -11.51 6.54 14.20
N ARG A 268 -12.35 6.68 13.18
CA ARG A 268 -13.80 6.73 13.40
C ARG A 268 -14.63 6.07 12.32
N LYS A 269 -15.77 5.47 12.68
CA LYS A 269 -16.73 4.90 11.71
C LYS A 269 -16.09 3.86 10.79
N ASN A 270 -15.28 2.99 11.36
CA ASN A 270 -14.62 1.93 10.61
C ASN A 270 -15.19 0.55 10.96
N PRO A 271 -16.42 0.20 10.54
CA PRO A 271 -17.06 -1.05 10.96
C PRO A 271 -16.23 -2.30 10.63
N SER A 272 -16.09 -3.16 11.64
CA SER A 272 -15.72 -4.57 11.50
C SER A 272 -17.00 -5.40 11.56
N GLU A 273 -17.39 -6.06 10.46
CA GLU A 273 -18.66 -6.81 10.42
C GLU A 273 -18.60 -8.15 11.17
N GLY A 274 -17.39 -8.72 11.34
CA GLY A 274 -17.17 -10.00 11.99
C GLY A 274 -16.59 -9.89 13.40
N PHE A 275 -15.40 -9.30 13.53
CA PHE A 275 -14.67 -9.30 14.80
C PHE A 275 -13.72 -8.10 14.97
N GLU A 276 -13.47 -7.74 16.23
CA GLU A 276 -12.52 -6.69 16.61
C GLU A 276 -12.06 -6.90 18.06
N THR A 277 -11.00 -6.22 18.45
CA THR A 277 -10.48 -6.27 19.83
C THR A 277 -11.37 -5.40 20.73
N ALA A 278 -11.88 -6.00 21.80
CA ALA A 278 -12.74 -5.30 22.75
C ALA A 278 -12.09 -4.00 23.26
N GLY A 279 -12.84 -2.90 23.20
CA GLY A 279 -12.36 -1.56 23.58
C GLY A 279 -11.66 -0.78 22.46
N TYR A 280 -11.47 -1.37 21.28
CA TYR A 280 -10.84 -0.72 20.12
C TYR A 280 -11.72 -0.86 18.87
N PRO A 281 -12.81 -0.08 18.74
CA PRO A 281 -13.72 -0.21 17.61
C PRO A 281 -13.00 -0.01 16.28
N GLY A 282 -13.28 -0.88 15.32
CA GLY A 282 -12.63 -0.91 14.01
C GLY A 282 -11.20 -1.46 14.01
N ILE A 283 -10.67 -1.96 15.13
CA ILE A 283 -9.32 -2.54 15.22
C ILE A 283 -9.40 -3.99 15.67
N PHE A 284 -8.81 -4.89 14.89
CA PHE A 284 -8.41 -6.20 15.40
C PHE A 284 -6.90 -6.21 15.61
N TYR A 285 -6.48 -6.52 16.84
CA TYR A 285 -5.09 -6.49 17.26
C TYR A 285 -4.73 -7.75 18.04
N LEU A 286 -3.72 -8.46 17.53
CA LEU A 286 -3.01 -9.54 18.19
C LEU A 286 -1.51 -9.24 18.11
N GLY A 287 -0.90 -8.87 19.23
CA GLY A 287 0.52 -8.54 19.30
C GLY A 287 1.01 -8.41 20.74
N SER A 288 2.14 -7.73 20.92
CA SER A 288 2.77 -7.55 22.23
C SER A 288 2.07 -6.49 23.07
N GLY A 289 1.49 -6.90 24.20
CA GLY A 289 0.78 -5.99 25.11
C GLY A 289 -0.47 -5.37 24.47
N PRO A 290 -1.08 -4.34 25.08
CA PRO A 290 -2.15 -3.58 24.45
C PRO A 290 -1.61 -2.54 23.44
N PRO A 291 -2.42 -2.12 22.45
CA PRO A 291 -2.09 -0.95 21.62
C PRO A 291 -1.74 0.29 22.46
N VAL A 292 -0.70 1.01 22.06
CA VAL A 292 -0.32 2.28 22.72
C VAL A 292 -1.07 3.42 22.05
N VAL A 293 -2.00 4.03 22.78
CA VAL A 293 -2.85 5.12 22.28
C VAL A 293 -2.55 6.41 23.04
N VAL A 294 -2.13 7.46 22.34
CA VAL A 294 -1.74 8.75 22.92
C VAL A 294 -2.47 9.87 22.17
N ASN A 295 -3.15 10.76 22.89
CA ASN A 295 -3.85 11.93 22.33
C ASN A 295 -4.72 11.61 21.09
N SER A 296 -5.35 10.44 21.08
CA SER A 296 -6.05 9.92 19.90
C SER A 296 -7.49 9.54 20.24
N VAL A 297 -8.35 9.55 19.22
CA VAL A 297 -9.75 9.16 19.32
C VAL A 297 -9.98 7.89 18.50
N ILE A 298 -10.65 6.91 19.09
CA ILE A 298 -11.05 5.64 18.45
C ILE A 298 -12.53 5.43 18.76
N GLU A 299 -13.40 5.55 17.75
CA GLU A 299 -14.88 5.54 17.90
C GLU A 299 -15.68 4.90 16.74
#